data_AF-M0E308-F1
#
_entry.id   AF-M0E308-F1
#
_cell.length_a   1.000
_cell.length_b   1.000
_cell.length_c   1.000
_cell.angle_alpha   90.00
_cell.angle_beta   90.00
_cell.angle_gamma   90.00
#
_symmetry.space_group_name_H-M   'P 1'
#
loop_
_entity.id
_entity.type
_entity.pdbx_description
1 polymer ?
#
loop_
_entity_poly.entity_id
_entity_poly.type
_entity_poly.pdbx_seq_one_letter_code
_entity_poly.pdbx_strand_id
1 'polypeptide(L)'
;MNEPGTEGVLLGQEALHDRLDDAPDWLQAHYRTFRESMLGERDGSPFPCYFGIEVEREGDLLYAACESTTDPAALLRLRDVLLEYLDTYADHADRAPLAVFFRPPDGDPGEAGYHERLWHVLEFLHVHDPEPWPDDIPTDPDTPRFEFSFGGEPL
;
A
#
# COMPACT_ATOMS: atom_id res chain seq x y z
N MET A 1 -12.65 -4.08 -21.49
CA MET A 1 -13.52 -3.22 -20.66
C MET A 1 -12.66 -2.88 -19.46
N ASN A 2 -11.90 -1.79 -19.54
CA ASN A 2 -11.09 -1.34 -18.40
C ASN A 2 -12.07 -0.65 -17.47
N GLU A 3 -12.30 -1.20 -16.29
CA GLU A 3 -13.09 -0.50 -15.28
C GLU A 3 -12.34 0.79 -14.90
N PRO A 4 -12.98 1.96 -14.94
CA PRO A 4 -12.34 3.27 -14.76
C PRO A 4 -11.91 3.54 -13.30
N GLY A 5 -11.83 2.51 -12.45
CA GLY A 5 -11.48 2.63 -11.04
C GLY A 5 -9.98 2.56 -10.78
N THR A 6 -9.58 3.11 -9.64
CA THR A 6 -8.26 2.93 -9.02
C THR A 6 -8.26 1.79 -7.99
N GLU A 7 -9.44 1.29 -7.62
CA GLU A 7 -9.57 0.21 -6.65
C GLU A 7 -9.17 -1.15 -7.25
N GLY A 8 -8.34 -1.90 -6.53
CA GLY A 8 -7.98 -3.27 -6.92
C GLY A 8 -7.12 -3.36 -8.18
N VAL A 9 -6.37 -2.30 -8.51
CA VAL A 9 -5.47 -2.25 -9.66
C VAL A 9 -4.10 -1.76 -9.18
N LEU A 10 -3.03 -2.43 -9.61
CA LEU A 10 -1.66 -1.96 -9.45
C LEU A 10 -1.35 -0.88 -10.48
N LEU A 11 -0.84 0.26 -10.04
CA LEU A 11 -0.60 1.43 -10.90
C LEU A 11 0.84 1.93 -10.74
N GLY A 12 1.51 2.19 -11.86
CA GLY A 12 2.70 3.06 -11.86
C GLY A 12 2.30 4.54 -11.71
N GLN A 13 3.27 5.41 -11.43
CA GLN A 13 3.01 6.82 -11.14
C GLN A 13 2.28 7.56 -12.28
N GLU A 14 2.70 7.38 -13.54
CA GLU A 14 2.06 7.99 -14.71
C GLU A 14 0.57 7.57 -14.81
N ALA A 15 0.30 6.27 -14.70
CA ALA A 15 -1.05 5.73 -14.76
C ALA A 15 -1.94 6.21 -13.60
N LEU A 16 -1.36 6.44 -12.42
CA LEU A 16 -2.08 7.05 -11.30
C LEU A 16 -2.44 8.51 -11.60
N HIS A 17 -1.51 9.30 -12.15
CA HIS A 17 -1.76 10.72 -12.51
C HIS A 17 -2.87 10.85 -13.54
N ASP A 18 -2.87 10.00 -14.56
CA ASP A 18 -3.89 10.01 -15.61
C ASP A 18 -5.31 9.70 -15.08
N ARG A 19 -5.41 8.98 -13.96
CA ARG A 19 -6.69 8.57 -13.35
C ARG A 19 -7.10 9.42 -12.15
N LEU A 20 -6.20 10.26 -11.64
CA LEU A 20 -6.41 11.00 -10.38
C LEU A 20 -7.57 12.00 -10.50
N ASP A 21 -7.74 12.66 -11.64
CA ASP A 21 -8.83 13.64 -11.83
C ASP A 21 -10.23 12.99 -11.76
N ASP A 22 -10.34 11.72 -12.16
CA ASP A 22 -11.59 10.94 -12.11
C ASP A 22 -11.71 10.08 -10.83
N ALA A 23 -10.69 10.06 -9.98
CA ALA A 23 -10.67 9.29 -8.75
C ALA A 23 -11.55 9.91 -7.65
N PRO A 24 -11.98 9.13 -6.64
CA PRO A 24 -12.68 9.68 -5.48
C PRO A 24 -11.87 10.76 -4.75
N ASP A 25 -12.55 11.79 -4.23
CA ASP A 25 -11.93 12.93 -3.51
C ASP A 25 -10.94 12.49 -2.41
N TRP A 26 -11.26 11.40 -1.71
CA TRP A 26 -10.42 10.86 -0.64
C TRP A 26 -9.05 10.42 -1.15
N LEU A 27 -9.01 9.78 -2.32
CA LEU A 27 -7.77 9.27 -2.92
C LEU A 27 -6.94 10.43 -3.47
N GLN A 28 -7.59 11.39 -4.14
CA GLN A 28 -6.93 12.62 -4.59
C GLN A 28 -6.26 13.36 -3.41
N ALA A 29 -7.00 13.51 -2.30
CA ALA A 29 -6.49 14.17 -1.10
C ALA A 29 -5.33 13.41 -0.45
N HIS A 30 -5.42 12.08 -0.35
CA HIS A 30 -4.35 11.26 0.23
C HIS A 30 -3.10 11.26 -0.64
N TYR A 31 -3.25 11.10 -1.95
CA TYR A 31 -2.11 11.15 -2.86
C TYR A 31 -1.41 12.52 -2.83
N ARG A 32 -2.17 13.63 -2.87
CA ARG A 32 -1.61 14.98 -2.74
C ARG A 32 -0.83 15.12 -1.42
N THR A 33 -1.45 14.72 -0.30
CA THR A 33 -0.82 14.81 1.03
C THR A 33 0.45 13.97 1.12
N PHE A 34 0.42 12.76 0.56
CA PHE A 34 1.57 11.87 0.48
C PHE A 34 2.70 12.51 -0.32
N ARG A 35 2.42 12.95 -1.56
CA ARG A 35 3.44 13.55 -2.44
C ARG A 35 4.03 14.83 -1.88
N GLU A 36 3.21 15.71 -1.30
CA GLU A 36 3.67 16.92 -0.62
C GLU A 36 4.55 16.60 0.59
N SER A 37 4.21 15.54 1.35
CA SER A 37 5.00 15.12 2.51
C SER A 37 6.33 14.49 2.10
N MET A 38 6.33 13.66 1.05
CA MET A 38 7.52 12.99 0.53
C MET A 38 8.49 13.99 -0.10
N LEU A 39 7.99 14.88 -0.96
CA LEU A 39 8.84 15.77 -1.77
C LEU A 39 9.09 17.14 -1.13
N GLY A 40 8.33 17.49 -0.09
CA GLY A 40 8.42 18.76 0.62
C GLY A 40 9.35 18.75 1.83
N GLU A 41 9.25 19.82 2.60
CA GLU A 41 9.96 20.00 3.87
C GLU A 41 8.94 20.25 4.99
N ARG A 42 9.18 19.64 6.15
CA ARG A 42 8.42 19.85 7.39
C ARG A 42 9.38 20.25 8.50
N ASP A 43 9.08 21.35 9.18
CA ASP A 43 9.93 21.91 10.24
C ASP A 43 11.40 22.11 9.80
N GLY A 44 11.59 22.47 8.53
CA GLY A 44 12.91 22.71 7.92
C GLY A 44 13.70 21.45 7.60
N SER A 45 13.07 20.27 7.62
CA SER A 45 13.70 18.99 7.26
C SER A 45 12.89 18.25 6.19
N PRO A 46 13.54 17.58 5.23
CA PRO A 46 12.86 16.72 4.27
C PRO A 46 12.32 15.44 4.93
N PHE A 47 11.51 14.68 4.19
CA PHE A 47 11.07 13.35 4.62
C PHE A 47 12.29 12.45 4.96
N PRO A 48 12.25 11.66 6.05
CA PRO A 48 13.44 10.96 6.56
C PRO A 48 13.89 9.77 5.69
N CYS A 49 13.11 9.34 4.71
CA CYS A 49 13.46 8.25 3.82
C CYS A 49 14.01 8.77 2.48
N TYR A 50 15.33 8.91 2.36
CA TYR A 50 15.97 9.32 1.12
C TYR A 50 15.53 8.48 -0.09
N PHE A 51 15.46 7.15 0.08
CA PHE A 51 15.06 6.26 -1.00
C PHE A 51 13.61 6.44 -1.41
N GLY A 52 12.71 6.67 -0.46
CA GLY A 52 11.31 6.97 -0.73
C GLY A 52 11.16 8.26 -1.55
N ILE A 53 11.92 9.30 -1.21
CA ILE A 53 11.94 10.56 -1.97
C ILE A 53 12.40 10.30 -3.41
N GLU A 54 13.49 9.54 -3.58
CA GLU A 54 14.07 9.29 -4.89
C GLU A 54 13.09 8.56 -5.81
N VAL A 55 12.51 7.43 -5.36
CA VAL A 55 11.57 6.65 -6.18
C VAL A 55 10.28 7.43 -6.50
N GLU A 56 9.85 8.35 -5.62
CA GLU A 56 8.70 9.23 -5.90
C GLU A 56 9.04 10.28 -6.96
N ARG A 57 10.29 10.75 -7.01
CA ARG A 57 10.75 11.71 -8.02
C ARG A 57 10.99 11.05 -9.38
N GLU A 58 11.56 9.85 -9.37
CA GLU A 58 11.89 9.08 -10.57
C GLU A 58 10.65 8.42 -11.18
N GLY A 59 9.59 8.21 -10.39
CA GLY A 59 8.32 7.64 -10.84
C GLY A 59 8.23 6.11 -10.68
N ASP A 60 9.14 5.54 -9.89
CA ASP A 60 9.31 4.09 -9.69
C ASP A 60 8.42 3.53 -8.56
N LEU A 61 7.67 4.39 -7.86
CA LEU A 61 6.66 3.95 -6.89
C LEU A 61 5.49 3.28 -7.62
N LEU A 62 5.08 2.14 -7.07
CA LEU A 62 3.83 1.48 -7.40
C LEU A 62 2.76 1.90 -6.41
N TYR A 63 1.51 1.99 -6.87
CA TYR A 63 0.38 2.45 -6.08
C TYR A 63 -0.82 1.54 -6.21
N ALA A 64 -1.62 1.50 -5.15
CA ALA A 64 -2.93 0.89 -5.16
C ALA A 64 -3.90 1.65 -4.24
N ALA A 65 -5.19 1.48 -4.48
CA ALA A 65 -6.24 1.97 -3.61
C ALA A 65 -7.11 0.82 -3.08
N CYS A 66 -7.50 0.92 -1.81
CA CYS A 66 -8.39 -0.01 -1.13
C CYS A 66 -9.56 0.76 -0.51
N GLU A 67 -10.78 0.52 -0.99
CA GLU A 67 -11.96 1.28 -0.54
C GLU A 67 -12.44 0.88 0.86
N SER A 68 -11.90 -0.17 1.47
CA SER A 68 -12.33 -0.59 2.81
C SER A 68 -11.30 -1.47 3.49
N THR A 69 -11.06 -1.18 4.77
CA THR A 69 -10.24 -2.04 5.63
C THR A 69 -11.02 -3.23 6.18
N THR A 70 -12.34 -3.33 5.96
CA THR A 70 -13.20 -4.35 6.60
C THR A 70 -14.14 -5.09 5.64
N ASP A 71 -14.30 -4.62 4.39
CA ASP A 71 -15.11 -5.30 3.38
C ASP A 71 -14.29 -6.42 2.75
N PRO A 72 -14.69 -7.70 2.88
CA PRO A 72 -13.95 -8.82 2.29
C PRO A 72 -13.73 -8.69 0.79
N ALA A 73 -14.65 -8.07 0.04
CA ALA A 73 -14.47 -7.92 -1.40
C ALA A 73 -13.33 -6.94 -1.74
N ALA A 74 -13.20 -5.85 -0.99
CA ALA A 74 -12.10 -4.89 -1.14
C ALA A 74 -10.76 -5.52 -0.72
N LEU A 75 -10.75 -6.27 0.37
CA LEU A 75 -9.53 -6.94 0.85
C LEU A 75 -9.07 -8.09 -0.07
N LEU A 76 -9.99 -8.80 -0.73
CA LEU A 76 -9.64 -9.78 -1.76
C LEU A 76 -9.06 -9.12 -3.01
N ARG A 77 -9.53 -7.94 -3.40
CA ARG A 77 -8.90 -7.15 -4.46
C ARG A 77 -7.49 -6.69 -4.06
N LEU A 78 -7.31 -6.25 -2.81
CA LEU A 78 -5.98 -5.89 -2.29
C LEU A 78 -5.04 -7.11 -2.30
N ARG A 79 -5.51 -8.28 -1.90
CA ARG A 79 -4.75 -9.54 -2.01
C ARG A 79 -4.27 -9.76 -3.44
N ASP A 80 -5.15 -9.63 -4.42
CA ASP A 80 -4.82 -9.85 -5.83
C ASP A 80 -3.78 -8.82 -6.33
N VAL A 81 -3.89 -7.56 -5.89
CA VAL A 81 -2.89 -6.52 -6.17
C VAL A 81 -1.53 -6.85 -5.55
N LEU A 82 -1.48 -7.39 -4.34
CA LEU A 82 -0.20 -7.78 -3.72
C LEU A 82 0.48 -8.93 -4.48
N LEU A 83 -0.29 -9.89 -4.98
CA LEU A 83 0.25 -10.96 -5.83
C LEU A 83 0.78 -10.38 -7.15
N GLU A 84 0.02 -9.50 -7.81
CA GLU A 84 0.48 -8.82 -9.02
C GLU A 84 1.75 -7.98 -8.76
N TYR A 85 1.83 -7.33 -7.60
CA TYR A 85 2.99 -6.57 -7.17
C TYR A 85 4.22 -7.48 -7.04
N LEU A 86 4.11 -8.60 -6.32
CA LEU A 86 5.19 -9.58 -6.15
C LEU A 86 5.70 -10.13 -7.49
N ASP A 87 4.81 -10.34 -8.45
CA ASP A 87 5.17 -10.80 -9.79
C ASP A 87 5.87 -9.72 -10.65
N THR A 88 5.71 -8.43 -10.33
CA THR A 88 6.07 -7.32 -11.22
C THR A 88 7.23 -6.45 -10.71
N TYR A 89 7.40 -6.30 -9.39
CA TYR A 89 8.26 -5.26 -8.81
C TYR A 89 9.72 -5.37 -9.28
N ALA A 90 10.25 -6.59 -9.43
CA ALA A 90 11.64 -6.84 -9.82
C ALA A 90 11.95 -6.39 -11.26
N ASP A 91 10.96 -6.43 -12.15
CA ASP A 91 11.09 -5.99 -13.54
C ASP A 91 10.70 -4.50 -13.71
N HIS A 92 10.07 -3.89 -12.71
CA HIS A 92 9.61 -2.51 -12.74
C HIS A 92 10.77 -1.50 -12.59
N ALA A 93 11.56 -1.65 -11.52
CA ALA A 93 12.70 -0.78 -11.21
C ALA A 93 13.65 -1.46 -10.21
N ASP A 94 14.88 -0.94 -10.07
CA ASP A 94 15.83 -1.41 -9.05
C ASP A 94 15.23 -1.33 -7.62
N ARG A 95 14.30 -0.39 -7.40
CA ARG A 95 13.51 -0.23 -6.18
C ARG A 95 12.10 0.22 -6.55
N ALA A 96 11.14 -0.65 -6.35
CA ALA A 96 9.74 -0.39 -6.68
C ALA A 96 8.85 -0.56 -5.44
N PRO A 97 8.96 0.30 -4.40
CA PRO A 97 8.09 0.15 -3.24
C PRO A 97 6.62 0.38 -3.61
N LEU A 98 5.72 -0.29 -2.90
CA LEU A 98 4.29 -0.16 -3.05
C LEU A 98 3.70 0.79 -1.99
N ALA A 99 2.93 1.79 -2.43
CA ALA A 99 2.10 2.63 -1.57
C ALA A 99 0.61 2.28 -1.76
N VAL A 100 -0.01 1.72 -0.72
CA VAL A 100 -1.45 1.42 -0.70
C VAL A 100 -2.21 2.50 0.08
N PHE A 101 -3.16 3.16 -0.58
CA PHE A 101 -4.05 4.12 0.07
C PHE A 101 -5.37 3.46 0.46
N PHE A 102 -5.72 3.57 1.74
CA PHE A 102 -6.99 3.08 2.26
C PHE A 102 -7.99 4.23 2.40
N ARG A 103 -9.24 3.97 2.02
CA ARG A 103 -10.33 4.92 2.29
C ARG A 103 -10.42 5.18 3.79
N PRO A 104 -10.43 6.45 4.23
CA PRO A 104 -10.50 6.76 5.64
C PRO A 104 -11.87 6.35 6.21
N PRO A 105 -11.93 5.88 7.47
CA PRO A 105 -13.20 5.58 8.13
C PRO A 105 -14.00 6.86 8.39
N ASP A 106 -15.29 6.69 8.67
CA ASP A 106 -16.13 7.81 9.11
C ASP A 106 -15.67 8.29 10.50
N GLY A 107 -15.30 9.58 10.59
CA GLY A 107 -14.78 10.19 11.82
C GLY A 107 -13.30 9.88 12.07
N ASP A 108 -12.81 10.27 13.24
CA ASP A 108 -11.44 9.97 13.67
C ASP A 108 -11.48 8.81 14.69
N PRO A 109 -11.02 7.61 14.32
CA PRO A 109 -11.00 6.46 15.22
C PRO A 109 -9.87 6.56 16.25
N GLY A 110 -8.97 7.55 16.12
CA GLY A 110 -7.75 7.68 16.91
C GLY A 110 -6.72 6.61 16.56
N GLU A 111 -5.54 6.71 17.18
CA GLU A 111 -4.41 5.81 16.95
C GLU A 111 -4.77 4.33 17.15
N ALA A 112 -5.45 4.00 18.27
CA ALA A 112 -5.86 2.64 18.58
C ALA A 112 -6.79 2.04 17.50
N GLY A 113 -7.70 2.83 16.95
CA GLY A 113 -8.59 2.34 15.90
C GLY A 113 -7.91 2.19 14.54
N TYR A 114 -6.89 3.00 14.22
CA TYR A 114 -6.04 2.75 13.06
C TYR A 114 -5.17 1.51 13.25
N HIS A 115 -4.66 1.29 14.47
CA HIS A 115 -3.91 0.08 14.82
C HIS A 115 -4.76 -1.18 14.62
N GLU A 116 -5.97 -1.24 15.18
CA GLU A 116 -6.89 -2.37 14.99
C GLU A 116 -7.22 -2.63 13.51
N ARG A 117 -7.42 -1.57 12.71
CA ARG A 117 -7.69 -1.70 11.27
C ARG A 117 -6.51 -2.24 10.49
N LEU A 118 -5.30 -1.74 10.76
CA LEU A 118 -4.09 -2.25 10.12
C LEU A 118 -3.94 -3.75 10.39
N TRP A 119 -4.05 -4.16 11.65
CA TRP A 119 -3.94 -5.58 12.01
C TRP A 119 -5.05 -6.43 11.41
N HIS A 120 -6.28 -5.93 11.31
CA HIS A 120 -7.35 -6.65 10.63
C HIS A 120 -7.04 -6.88 9.14
N VAL A 121 -6.47 -5.89 8.45
CA VAL A 121 -6.03 -6.04 7.04
C VAL A 121 -4.92 -7.09 6.94
N LEU A 122 -3.88 -7.00 7.78
CA LEU A 122 -2.76 -7.94 7.78
C LEU A 122 -3.22 -9.38 8.08
N GLU A 123 -4.09 -9.57 9.07
CA GLU A 123 -4.65 -10.88 9.42
C GLU A 123 -5.51 -11.44 8.28
N PHE A 124 -6.34 -10.60 7.64
CA PHE A 124 -7.13 -11.02 6.48
C PHE A 124 -6.21 -11.50 5.35
N LEU A 125 -5.18 -10.73 5.01
CA LEU A 125 -4.23 -11.10 3.96
C LEU A 125 -3.49 -12.38 4.30
N HIS A 126 -3.04 -12.55 5.54
CA HIS A 126 -2.39 -13.77 6.02
C HIS A 126 -3.29 -15.02 5.87
N VAL A 127 -4.57 -14.92 6.27
CA VAL A 127 -5.54 -16.03 6.15
C VAL A 127 -5.85 -16.37 4.69
N HIS A 128 -5.73 -15.40 3.80
CA HIS A 128 -6.05 -15.52 2.38
C HIS A 128 -4.82 -15.61 1.47
N ASP A 129 -3.63 -15.79 2.05
CA ASP A 129 -2.39 -16.01 1.31
C ASP A 129 -2.44 -17.36 0.56
N PRO A 130 -2.21 -17.38 -0.77
CA PRO A 130 -2.13 -18.64 -1.50
C PRO A 130 -0.87 -19.46 -1.18
N GLU A 131 0.20 -18.82 -0.69
CA GLU A 131 1.48 -19.45 -0.38
C GLU A 131 1.66 -19.66 1.13
N PRO A 132 2.44 -20.66 1.55
CA PRO A 132 2.74 -20.85 2.97
C PRO A 132 3.63 -19.73 3.52
N TRP A 133 3.44 -19.40 4.79
CA TRP A 133 4.33 -18.51 5.51
C TRP A 133 5.77 -19.06 5.53
N PRO A 134 6.81 -18.24 5.29
CA PRO A 134 8.21 -18.69 5.27
C PRO A 134 8.65 -19.34 6.59
N ASP A 135 9.29 -20.52 6.50
CA ASP A 135 9.68 -21.32 7.67
C ASP A 135 10.67 -20.62 8.62
N ASP A 136 11.45 -19.66 8.12
CA ASP A 136 12.47 -18.93 8.86
C ASP A 136 11.98 -17.61 9.49
N ILE A 137 10.74 -17.19 9.18
CA ILE A 137 10.12 -15.98 9.71
C ILE A 137 9.15 -16.33 10.85
N PRO A 138 9.31 -15.74 12.05
CA PRO A 138 8.37 -15.94 13.14
C PRO A 138 6.94 -15.51 12.77
N THR A 139 5.95 -16.28 13.21
CA THR A 139 4.52 -15.92 13.05
C THR A 139 3.96 -15.09 14.21
N ASP A 140 4.73 -14.95 15.30
CA ASP A 140 4.35 -14.13 16.46
C ASP A 140 4.78 -12.68 16.24
N PRO A 141 3.84 -11.73 16.10
CA PRO A 141 4.14 -10.32 15.82
C PRO A 141 4.91 -9.62 16.95
N ASP A 142 4.93 -10.18 18.16
CA ASP A 142 5.71 -9.64 19.27
C ASP A 142 7.19 -10.08 19.23
N THR A 143 7.57 -10.94 18.27
CA THR A 143 8.95 -11.39 18.10
C THR A 143 9.79 -10.34 17.36
N PRO A 144 11.01 -9.97 17.83
CA PRO A 144 11.83 -8.93 17.18
C PRO A 144 12.26 -9.20 15.72
N ARG A 145 12.12 -10.43 15.23
CA ARG A 145 12.41 -10.84 13.85
C ARG A 145 11.14 -11.06 13.03
N PHE A 146 9.96 -10.75 13.58
CA PHE A 146 8.73 -10.77 12.83
C PHE A 146 8.81 -9.77 11.68
N GLU A 147 8.37 -10.23 10.52
CA GLU A 147 8.22 -9.45 9.30
C GLU A 147 6.96 -9.97 8.64
N PHE A 148 6.06 -9.07 8.24
CA PHE A 148 4.83 -9.50 7.59
C PHE A 148 5.22 -10.17 6.26
N SER A 149 4.75 -11.39 6.04
CA SER A 149 5.04 -12.14 4.82
C SER A 149 3.74 -12.41 4.06
N PHE A 150 3.84 -12.34 2.74
CA PHE A 150 2.72 -12.61 1.84
C PHE A 150 3.25 -13.19 0.52
N GLY A 151 2.55 -14.15 -0.08
CA GLY A 151 2.97 -14.76 -1.34
C GLY A 151 4.31 -15.51 -1.22
N GLY A 152 4.63 -16.01 -0.02
CA GLY A 152 5.89 -16.71 0.26
C GLY A 152 7.11 -15.81 0.43
N GLU A 153 6.94 -14.48 0.42
CA GLU A 153 8.02 -13.50 0.59
C GLU A 153 7.78 -12.57 1.79
N PRO A 154 8.83 -12.17 2.53
CA PRO A 154 8.76 -11.01 3.43
C PRO A 154 8.52 -9.73 2.64
N LEU A 155 7.62 -8.87 3.13
CA LEU A 155 7.26 -7.57 2.54
C LEU A 155 7.83 -6.38 3.32
#